data_AF-A0A7V6W411-F1
#
_entry.id   AF-A0A7V6W411-F1
#
_cell.length_a   1.000
_cell.length_b   1.000
_cell.length_c   1.000
_cell.angle_alpha   90.00
_cell.angle_beta   90.00
_cell.angle_gamma   90.00
#
_symmetry.space_group_name_H-M   'P 1'
#
loop_
_entity.id
_entity.type
_entity.pdbx_description
1 polymer ?
#
loop_
_entity_poly.entity_id
_entity_poly.type
_entity_poly.pdbx_seq_one_letter_code
_entity_poly.pdbx_strand_id
1 'polypeptide(L)'
;MDFLEGTLLGPLWCDSDYENNRHRGFMLFLSMIFWVIGVHLTLRANRGNLPGMFTAPIFWLVTFILFMIVSPLLNFIYYDQEFPLRALILLFQTVKHASIFILFYSLIVPKLILPKDGNIQEAAMHSLNRFAEIIFDKSGLSNSTSGLVTTVILLLFAALVAIVLFVLVLIFLPILLSRVVKIIQRFIDVIFLRSTVRWRRTYRNKHPFQMFNPTEPTQVNTVTSDSQA
;
A
#
# COMPACT_ATOMS: atom_id res chain seq x y z
N MET A 1 -19.92 -4.65 -4.07
CA MET A 1 -18.55 -5.18 -4.23
C MET A 1 -17.55 -4.04 -4.51
N ASP A 2 -18.07 -2.82 -4.58
CA ASP A 2 -17.58 -1.77 -5.48
C ASP A 2 -16.39 -1.02 -4.88
N PHE A 3 -16.28 -1.05 -3.55
CA PHE A 3 -15.19 -0.39 -2.85
C PHE A 3 -13.84 -1.11 -3.00
N LEU A 4 -13.81 -2.45 -2.91
CA LEU A 4 -12.60 -3.23 -3.13
C LEU A 4 -12.14 -3.10 -4.59
N GLU A 5 -13.10 -3.12 -5.51
CA GLU A 5 -12.88 -2.92 -6.94
C GLU A 5 -12.22 -1.57 -7.19
N GLY A 6 -12.79 -0.47 -6.68
CA GLY A 6 -12.21 0.86 -6.82
C GLY A 6 -10.84 1.02 -6.17
N THR A 7 -10.60 0.32 -5.07
CA THR A 7 -9.30 0.36 -4.39
C THR A 7 -8.21 -0.30 -5.21
N LEU A 8 -8.50 -1.44 -5.85
CA LEU A 8 -7.55 -2.28 -6.61
C LEU A 8 -7.36 -1.82 -8.06
N LEU A 9 -8.45 -1.47 -8.75
CA LEU A 9 -8.43 -1.02 -10.14
C LEU A 9 -7.85 0.39 -10.28
N GLY A 10 -8.04 1.23 -9.26
CA GLY A 10 -7.58 2.62 -9.25
C GLY A 10 -8.63 3.58 -9.81
N PRO A 11 -8.42 4.90 -9.61
CA PRO A 11 -9.45 5.92 -9.84
C PRO A 11 -9.78 6.12 -11.33
N LEU A 12 -8.88 5.78 -12.25
CA LEU A 12 -9.13 5.95 -13.69
C LEU A 12 -10.11 4.92 -14.27
N TRP A 13 -10.27 3.80 -13.58
CA TRP A 13 -11.05 2.66 -14.07
C TRP A 13 -12.28 2.39 -13.20
N CYS A 14 -12.44 3.09 -12.07
CA CYS A 14 -13.57 2.92 -11.18
C CYS A 14 -14.64 3.99 -11.44
N ASP A 15 -15.91 3.61 -11.26
CA ASP A 15 -17.03 4.55 -11.31
C ASP A 15 -16.95 5.61 -10.18
N SER A 16 -17.60 6.74 -10.43
CA SER A 16 -17.60 8.00 -9.67
C SER A 16 -17.94 7.85 -8.18
N ASP A 17 -18.70 6.84 -7.79
CA ASP A 17 -19.09 6.60 -6.40
C ASP A 17 -17.91 6.31 -5.46
N TYR A 18 -16.83 5.71 -5.99
CA TYR A 18 -15.62 5.47 -5.20
C TYR A 18 -14.86 6.77 -4.87
N GLU A 19 -14.95 7.79 -5.72
CA GLU A 19 -14.22 9.04 -5.52
C GLU A 19 -14.78 9.88 -4.36
N ASN A 20 -16.11 9.85 -4.18
CA ASN A 20 -16.80 10.59 -3.13
C ASN A 20 -16.66 9.96 -1.74
N ASN A 21 -16.59 8.63 -1.64
CA ASN A 21 -16.60 7.92 -0.35
C ASN A 21 -15.25 7.26 -0.01
N ARG A 22 -14.23 8.09 0.24
CA ARG A 22 -12.93 7.58 0.72
C ARG A 22 -13.02 7.01 2.14
N HIS A 23 -13.11 5.69 2.25
CA HIS A 23 -13.01 4.99 3.54
C HIS A 23 -11.57 4.97 4.06
N ARG A 24 -11.21 5.97 4.90
CA ARG A 24 -9.92 6.03 5.60
C ARG A 24 -9.66 4.77 6.44
N GLY A 25 -10.70 4.20 7.04
CA GLY A 25 -10.61 3.00 7.88
C GLY A 25 -10.06 1.77 7.14
N PHE A 26 -10.34 1.63 5.83
CA PHE A 26 -9.86 0.48 5.07
C PHE A 26 -8.35 0.47 4.86
N MET A 27 -7.74 1.65 4.67
CA MET A 27 -6.28 1.77 4.54
C MET A 27 -5.58 1.38 5.84
N LEU A 28 -6.18 1.70 6.99
CA LEU A 28 -5.68 1.31 8.30
C LEU A 28 -5.83 -0.21 8.51
N PHE A 29 -6.95 -0.79 8.09
CA PHE A 29 -7.16 -2.23 8.13
C PHE A 29 -6.14 -3.00 7.26
N LEU A 30 -5.87 -2.54 6.04
CA LEU A 30 -4.82 -3.10 5.18
C LEU A 30 -3.42 -2.99 5.82
N SER A 31 -3.12 -1.85 6.46
CA SER A 31 -1.88 -1.66 7.21
C SER A 31 -1.76 -2.69 8.35
N MET A 32 -2.83 -2.90 9.11
CA MET A 32 -2.86 -3.90 10.18
C MET A 32 -2.61 -5.32 9.65
N ILE A 33 -3.28 -5.72 8.56
CA ILE A 33 -3.07 -7.03 7.92
C ILE A 33 -1.62 -7.19 7.47
N PHE A 34 -1.04 -6.16 6.84
CA PHE A 34 0.35 -6.18 6.41
C PHE A 34 1.30 -6.46 7.58
N TRP A 35 1.09 -5.81 8.72
CA TRP A 35 1.91 -6.03 9.92
C TRP A 35 1.72 -7.42 10.54
N VAL A 36 0.49 -7.90 10.65
CA VAL A 36 0.21 -9.26 11.15
C VAL A 36 0.93 -10.31 10.29
N ILE A 37 0.85 -10.19 8.96
CA ILE A 37 1.54 -11.07 8.03
C ILE A 37 3.06 -10.91 8.15
N GLY A 38 3.56 -9.69 8.21
CA GLY A 38 5.00 -9.40 8.34
C GLY A 38 5.60 -9.97 9.61
N VAL A 39 4.93 -9.83 10.75
CA VAL A 39 5.36 -10.43 12.03
C VAL A 39 5.34 -11.95 11.91
N HIS A 40 4.26 -12.54 11.38
CA HIS A 40 4.17 -13.99 11.20
C HIS A 40 5.31 -14.55 10.32
N LEU A 41 5.58 -13.91 9.18
CA LEU A 41 6.68 -14.31 8.30
C LEU A 41 8.05 -14.12 8.97
N THR A 42 8.22 -13.06 9.79
CA THR A 42 9.48 -12.81 10.50
C THR A 42 9.75 -13.87 11.56
N LEU A 43 8.71 -14.30 12.28
CA LEU A 43 8.80 -15.41 13.23
C LEU A 43 9.18 -16.72 12.51
N ARG A 44 8.63 -16.98 11.32
CA ARG A 44 9.02 -18.14 10.51
C ARG A 44 10.46 -18.04 9.99
N ALA A 45 10.91 -16.85 9.61
CA ALA A 45 12.28 -16.58 9.18
C ALA A 45 13.29 -16.92 10.29
N ASN A 46 13.03 -16.44 11.51
CA ASN A 46 13.90 -16.72 12.67
C ASN A 46 13.95 -18.21 13.05
N ARG A 47 12.89 -18.97 12.75
CA ARG A 47 12.87 -20.44 12.93
C ARG A 47 13.55 -21.21 11.80
N GLY A 48 14.03 -20.55 10.75
CA GLY A 48 14.59 -21.21 9.56
C GLY A 48 13.55 -21.87 8.65
N ASN A 49 12.25 -21.64 8.89
CA ASN A 49 11.14 -22.28 8.17
C ASN A 49 10.48 -21.34 7.13
N LEU A 50 11.20 -20.33 6.66
CA LEU A 50 10.72 -19.39 5.64
C LEU A 50 11.08 -19.93 4.24
N PRO A 51 10.10 -20.10 3.34
CA PRO A 51 10.39 -20.48 1.96
C PRO A 51 11.30 -19.44 1.29
N GLY A 52 12.32 -19.89 0.56
CA GLY A 52 13.29 -19.01 -0.11
C GLY A 52 12.67 -18.02 -1.10
N MET A 53 11.45 -18.29 -1.58
CA MET A 53 10.70 -17.35 -2.41
C MET A 53 10.46 -16.01 -1.69
N PHE A 54 10.17 -16.00 -0.38
CA PHE A 54 9.92 -14.76 0.37
C PHE A 54 11.19 -13.95 0.66
N THR A 55 12.37 -14.54 0.48
CA THR A 55 13.68 -13.87 0.66
C THR A 55 14.30 -13.43 -0.66
N ALA A 56 13.63 -13.63 -1.79
CA ALA A 56 14.14 -13.30 -3.12
C ALA A 56 13.59 -11.94 -3.60
N PRO A 57 14.22 -10.79 -3.28
CA PRO A 57 13.69 -9.47 -3.66
C PRO A 57 13.55 -9.30 -5.17
N ILE A 58 14.52 -9.81 -5.95
CA ILE A 58 14.51 -9.71 -7.41
C ILE A 58 13.29 -10.39 -8.01
N PHE A 59 12.91 -11.56 -7.49
CA PHE A 59 11.72 -12.29 -7.96
C PHE A 59 10.46 -11.43 -7.79
N TRP A 60 10.22 -10.89 -6.59
CA TRP A 60 9.04 -10.06 -6.32
C TRP A 60 9.05 -8.74 -7.07
N LEU A 61 10.22 -8.15 -7.32
CA LEU A 61 10.36 -6.97 -8.15
C LEU A 61 9.94 -7.26 -9.60
N VAL A 62 10.42 -8.35 -10.19
CA VAL A 62 10.05 -8.77 -11.55
C VAL A 62 8.56 -9.07 -11.64
N THR A 63 8.00 -9.81 -10.68
CA THR A 63 6.56 -10.06 -10.60
C THR A 63 5.77 -8.76 -10.53
N PHE A 64 6.18 -7.82 -9.66
CA PHE A 64 5.51 -6.52 -9.55
C PHE A 64 5.52 -5.75 -10.86
N ILE A 65 6.68 -5.65 -11.53
CA ILE A 65 6.82 -4.93 -12.80
C ILE A 65 5.95 -5.57 -13.88
N LEU A 66 5.99 -6.89 -14.02
CA LEU A 66 5.17 -7.62 -14.99
C LEU A 66 3.68 -7.35 -14.77
N PHE A 67 3.22 -7.44 -13.52
CA PHE A 67 1.82 -7.22 -13.18
C PHE A 67 1.43 -5.75 -13.37
N MET A 68 2.32 -4.80 -13.11
CA MET A 68 2.08 -3.37 -13.38
C MET A 68 1.90 -3.07 -14.88
N ILE A 69 2.66 -3.73 -15.75
CA ILE A 69 2.55 -3.56 -17.21
C ILE A 69 1.25 -4.19 -17.75
N VAL A 70 0.86 -5.36 -17.23
CA VAL A 70 -0.35 -6.07 -17.65
C VAL A 70 -1.62 -5.45 -17.06
N SER A 71 -1.53 -4.80 -15.90
CA SER A 71 -2.65 -4.16 -15.20
C SER A 71 -3.57 -3.29 -16.09
N PRO A 72 -3.09 -2.32 -16.88
CA PRO A 72 -3.95 -1.48 -17.70
C PRO A 72 -4.75 -2.27 -18.74
N LEU A 73 -4.18 -3.35 -19.30
CA LEU A 73 -4.85 -4.21 -20.27
C LEU A 73 -6.03 -4.96 -19.62
N LEU A 74 -5.81 -5.52 -18.43
CA LEU A 74 -6.86 -6.22 -17.70
C LEU A 74 -7.96 -5.27 -17.21
N ASN A 75 -7.58 -4.10 -16.73
CA ASN A 75 -8.54 -3.07 -16.29
C ASN A 75 -9.43 -2.58 -17.44
N PHE A 76 -8.89 -2.53 -18.67
CA PHE A 76 -9.67 -2.16 -19.85
C PHE A 76 -10.78 -3.16 -20.17
N ILE A 77 -10.51 -4.46 -20.01
CA ILE A 77 -11.44 -5.55 -20.37
C ILE A 77 -12.41 -5.84 -19.21
N TYR A 78 -12.09 -5.39 -17.98
CA TYR A 78 -12.74 -5.75 -16.72
C TYR A 78 -14.29 -5.68 -16.73
N TYR A 79 -14.89 -4.61 -17.27
CA TYR A 79 -16.34 -4.43 -17.25
C TYR A 79 -17.09 -5.32 -18.25
N ASP A 80 -16.40 -5.77 -19.29
CA ASP A 80 -16.98 -6.61 -20.35
C ASP A 80 -17.00 -8.09 -19.96
N GLN A 81 -16.35 -8.47 -18.84
CA GLN A 81 -16.23 -9.86 -18.42
C GLN A 81 -17.31 -10.30 -17.42
N GLU A 82 -17.63 -11.59 -17.49
CA GLU A 82 -18.48 -12.28 -16.53
C GLU A 82 -17.85 -12.30 -15.12
N PHE A 83 -18.67 -12.56 -14.11
CA PHE A 83 -18.27 -12.59 -12.69
C PHE A 83 -17.00 -13.41 -12.39
N PRO A 84 -16.79 -14.65 -12.87
CA PRO A 84 -15.59 -15.43 -12.53
C PRO A 84 -14.31 -14.80 -13.09
N LEU A 85 -14.35 -14.29 -14.32
CA LEU A 85 -13.23 -13.59 -14.95
C LEU A 85 -12.93 -12.26 -14.24
N ARG A 86 -13.98 -11.55 -13.83
CA ARG A 86 -13.86 -10.34 -13.02
C ARG A 86 -13.14 -10.60 -11.69
N ALA A 87 -13.51 -11.67 -10.99
CA ALA A 87 -12.85 -12.09 -9.75
C ALA A 87 -11.37 -12.46 -9.98
N LEU A 88 -11.05 -13.12 -11.10
CA LEU A 88 -9.67 -13.44 -11.48
C LEU A 88 -8.84 -12.16 -11.72
N ILE A 89 -9.41 -11.15 -12.37
CA ILE A 89 -8.74 -9.86 -12.57
C ILE A 89 -8.49 -9.17 -11.23
N LEU A 90 -9.46 -9.18 -10.30
CA LEU A 90 -9.26 -8.63 -8.96
C LEU A 90 -8.19 -9.39 -8.17
N LEU A 91 -8.14 -10.73 -8.30
CA LEU A 91 -7.08 -11.54 -7.71
C LEU A 91 -5.71 -11.15 -8.27
N PHE A 92 -5.61 -10.98 -9.59
CA PHE A 92 -4.39 -10.50 -10.24
C PHE A 92 -3.94 -9.14 -9.68
N GLN A 93 -4.87 -8.19 -9.54
CA GLN A 93 -4.59 -6.89 -8.94
C GLN A 93 -4.19 -6.99 -7.46
N THR A 94 -4.75 -7.95 -6.72
CA THR A 94 -4.36 -8.22 -5.34
C THR A 94 -2.93 -8.76 -5.25
N VAL A 95 -2.56 -9.71 -6.12
CA VAL A 95 -1.19 -10.26 -6.19
C VAL A 95 -0.17 -9.17 -6.53
N LYS A 96 -0.51 -8.24 -7.44
CA LYS A 96 0.33 -7.07 -7.75
C LYS A 96 0.61 -6.20 -6.51
N HIS A 97 -0.40 -5.96 -5.67
CA HIS A 97 -0.21 -5.21 -4.44
C HIS A 97 0.55 -6.04 -3.39
N ALA A 98 0.27 -7.34 -3.29
CA ALA A 98 1.00 -8.23 -2.41
C ALA A 98 2.49 -8.30 -2.77
N SER A 99 2.86 -8.29 -4.06
CA SER A 99 4.25 -8.38 -4.49
C SER A 99 5.09 -7.17 -4.04
N ILE A 100 4.54 -5.95 -4.01
CA ILE A 100 5.29 -4.80 -3.49
C ILE A 100 5.50 -4.91 -1.98
N PHE A 101 4.52 -5.44 -1.26
CA PHE A 101 4.60 -5.66 0.18
C PHE A 101 5.64 -6.73 0.51
N ILE A 102 5.64 -7.84 -0.22
CA ILE A 102 6.62 -8.91 -0.04
C ILE A 102 8.01 -8.46 -0.49
N LEU A 103 8.13 -7.66 -1.56
CA LEU A 103 9.39 -7.04 -1.96
C LEU A 103 9.96 -6.22 -0.80
N PHE A 104 9.16 -5.31 -0.24
CA PHE A 104 9.61 -4.45 0.84
C PHE A 104 9.96 -5.25 2.11
N TYR A 105 9.15 -6.25 2.43
CA TYR A 105 9.43 -7.22 3.50
C TYR A 105 10.78 -7.91 3.28
N SER A 106 11.05 -8.44 2.08
CA SER A 106 12.30 -9.13 1.75
C SER A 106 13.55 -8.26 1.86
N LEU A 107 13.41 -6.93 1.74
CA LEU A 107 14.51 -5.97 1.95
C LEU A 107 14.76 -5.66 3.43
N ILE A 108 13.71 -5.70 4.25
CA ILE A 108 13.80 -5.42 5.69
C ILE A 108 14.23 -6.66 6.48
N VAL A 109 13.68 -7.83 6.16
CA VAL A 109 13.82 -9.04 6.96
C VAL A 109 15.25 -9.49 7.19
N PRO A 110 16.17 -9.46 6.21
CA PRO A 110 17.57 -9.79 6.47
C PRO A 110 18.19 -8.95 7.59
N LYS A 111 17.67 -7.74 7.83
CA LYS A 111 18.10 -6.83 8.89
C LYS A 111 17.38 -7.05 10.23
N LEU A 112 16.30 -7.83 10.23
CA LEU A 112 15.49 -8.20 11.40
C LEU A 112 15.76 -9.62 11.90
N ILE A 113 16.59 -10.40 11.21
CA ILE A 113 16.99 -11.73 11.69
C ILE A 113 17.79 -11.52 12.97
N LEU A 114 17.25 -12.05 14.07
CA LEU A 114 17.87 -11.92 15.38
C LEU A 114 19.12 -12.81 15.45
N PRO A 115 20.19 -12.38 16.14
CA PRO A 115 21.29 -13.27 16.47
C PRO A 115 20.74 -14.52 17.18
N LYS A 116 21.20 -15.70 16.77
CA LYS A 116 20.74 -16.99 17.34
C LYS A 116 21.15 -17.16 18.80
N ASP A 117 22.00 -16.27 19.29
CA ASP A 117 22.71 -16.34 20.57
C ASP A 117 21.80 -15.99 21.76
N GLY A 118 20.50 -15.77 21.54
CA GLY A 118 19.49 -15.58 22.58
C GLY A 118 19.51 -14.22 23.29
N ASN A 119 20.61 -13.46 23.19
CA ASN A 119 20.76 -12.16 23.83
C ASN A 119 20.18 -11.00 23.00
N ILE A 120 18.87 -11.06 22.72
CA ILE A 120 18.12 -9.96 22.11
C ILE A 120 18.28 -8.67 22.94
N GLN A 121 18.36 -8.83 24.27
CA GLN A 121 18.60 -7.73 25.20
C GLN A 121 19.95 -7.04 24.97
N GLU A 122 21.01 -7.80 24.70
CA GLU A 122 22.35 -7.25 24.48
C GLU A 122 22.45 -6.52 23.14
N ALA A 123 21.84 -7.08 22.08
CA ALA A 123 21.75 -6.42 20.78
C ALA A 123 20.95 -5.09 20.84
N ALA A 124 19.83 -5.10 21.58
CA ALA A 124 19.05 -3.90 21.84
C ALA A 124 19.82 -2.87 22.66
N MET A 125 20.53 -3.32 23.70
CA MET A 125 21.34 -2.45 24.55
C MET A 125 22.49 -1.82 23.76
N HIS A 126 23.16 -2.57 22.90
CA HIS A 126 24.22 -2.06 22.03
C HIS A 126 23.69 -1.01 21.03
N SER A 127 22.49 -1.21 20.49
CA SER A 127 21.86 -0.25 19.59
C SER A 127 21.44 1.04 20.32
N LEU A 128 20.91 0.92 21.54
CA LEU A 128 20.62 2.06 22.40
C LEU A 128 21.88 2.82 22.79
N ASN A 129 22.97 2.11 23.11
CA ASN A 129 24.23 2.75 23.50
C ASN A 129 24.82 3.56 22.35
N ARG A 130 24.84 3.00 21.12
CA ARG A 130 25.27 3.72 19.92
C ARG A 130 24.39 4.94 19.63
N PHE A 131 23.09 4.84 19.84
CA PHE A 131 22.18 5.97 19.66
C PHE A 131 22.44 7.08 20.69
N ALA A 132 22.71 6.69 21.94
CA ALA A 132 23.10 7.60 23.01
C ALA A 132 24.41 8.33 22.66
N GLU A 133 25.46 7.60 22.25
CA GLU A 133 26.74 8.18 21.83
C GLU A 133 26.56 9.28 20.76
N ILE A 134 25.79 9.01 19.70
CA ILE A 134 25.52 9.99 18.62
C ILE A 134 24.86 11.26 19.16
N ILE A 135 23.95 11.12 20.13
CA ILE A 135 23.26 12.27 20.73
C ILE A 135 24.21 13.02 21.67
N PHE A 136 24.97 12.30 22.50
CA PHE A 136 25.93 12.89 23.43
C PHE A 136 26.99 13.70 22.68
N ASP A 137 27.63 13.12 21.68
CA ASP A 137 28.67 13.78 20.87
C ASP A 137 28.14 15.04 20.17
N LYS A 138 26.90 14.98 19.69
CA LYS A 138 26.29 16.09 18.93
C LYS A 138 25.74 17.21 19.82
N SER A 139 25.49 16.93 21.10
CA SER A 139 24.89 17.89 22.03
C SER A 139 25.90 18.83 22.70
N GLY A 140 27.21 18.55 22.63
CA GLY A 140 28.28 19.44 23.13
C GLY A 140 28.26 19.69 24.64
N LEU A 141 27.44 18.94 25.40
CA LEU A 141 27.15 19.16 26.82
C LEU A 141 28.16 18.48 27.77
N SER A 142 29.31 17.98 27.27
CA SER A 142 30.22 17.11 28.03
C SER A 142 30.95 17.79 29.21
N ASN A 143 30.93 19.13 29.30
CA ASN A 143 31.86 19.87 30.18
C ASN A 143 31.23 20.50 31.44
N SER A 144 30.01 20.15 31.84
CA SER A 144 29.39 20.73 33.04
C SER A 144 28.64 19.69 33.86
N THR A 145 28.82 19.71 35.18
CA THR A 145 28.20 18.77 36.13
C THR A 145 26.66 18.92 36.18
N SER A 146 26.12 20.12 35.92
CA SER A 146 24.70 20.37 35.66
C SER A 146 24.25 19.87 34.27
N GLY A 147 25.20 19.66 33.35
CA GLY A 147 24.99 19.06 32.04
C GLY A 147 24.66 17.57 32.12
N LEU A 148 25.08 16.84 33.15
CA LEU A 148 24.76 15.41 33.30
C LEU A 148 23.26 15.14 33.48
N VAL A 149 22.59 15.90 34.35
CA VAL A 149 21.13 15.75 34.53
C VAL A 149 20.39 16.19 33.25
N THR A 150 20.83 17.28 32.63
CA THR A 150 20.23 17.81 31.40
C THR A 150 20.39 16.85 30.22
N THR A 151 21.54 16.19 30.10
CA THR A 151 21.81 15.20 29.05
C THR A 151 21.03 13.91 29.25
N VAL A 152 20.86 13.43 30.48
CA VAL A 152 19.99 12.26 30.77
C VAL A 152 18.53 12.57 30.39
N ILE A 153 18.03 13.76 30.73
CA ILE A 153 16.67 14.18 30.36
C ILE A 153 16.54 14.29 28.83
N LEU A 154 17.52 14.91 28.17
CA LEU A 154 17.54 15.05 26.71
C LEU A 154 17.60 13.69 26.01
N LEU A 155 18.41 12.75 26.52
CA LEU A 155 18.52 11.41 25.99
C LEU A 155 17.20 10.65 26.12
N LEU A 156 16.56 10.70 27.29
CA LEU A 156 15.28 10.04 27.52
C LEU A 156 14.19 10.63 26.61
N PHE A 157 14.17 11.95 26.45
CA PHE A 157 13.27 12.62 25.52
C PHE A 157 13.56 12.22 24.06
N ALA A 158 14.82 12.20 23.64
CA ALA A 158 15.19 11.82 22.29
C ALA A 158 14.90 10.35 21.98
N ALA A 159 15.12 9.44 22.94
CA ALA A 159 14.74 8.04 22.83
C ALA A 159 13.22 7.89 22.71
N LEU A 160 12.43 8.62 23.51
CA LEU A 160 10.98 8.65 23.41
C LEU A 160 10.53 9.13 22.02
N VAL A 161 11.08 10.24 21.53
CA VAL A 161 10.80 10.77 20.19
C VAL A 161 11.18 9.77 19.11
N ALA A 162 12.34 9.10 19.22
CA ALA A 162 12.78 8.09 18.26
C ALA A 162 11.82 6.90 18.22
N ILE A 163 11.34 6.42 19.37
CA ILE A 163 10.34 5.35 19.45
C ILE A 163 9.03 5.78 18.81
N VAL A 164 8.54 6.99 19.12
CA VAL A 164 7.30 7.52 18.53
C VAL A 164 7.43 7.65 17.01
N LEU A 165 8.55 8.19 16.51
CA LEU A 165 8.83 8.29 15.08
C LEU A 165 8.92 6.91 14.42
N PHE A 166 9.56 5.95 15.07
CA PHE A 166 9.65 4.58 14.58
C PHE A 166 8.25 3.95 14.45
N VAL A 167 7.42 4.08 15.48
CA VAL A 167 6.02 3.60 15.46
C VAL A 167 5.21 4.31 14.38
N LEU A 168 5.37 5.62 14.20
CA LEU A 168 4.71 6.37 13.13
C LEU A 168 5.13 5.86 11.76
N VAL A 169 6.44 5.71 11.50
CA VAL A 169 6.95 5.14 10.25
C VAL A 169 6.34 3.76 10.04
N LEU A 170 6.34 2.91 11.06
CA LEU A 170 5.78 1.56 11.01
C LEU A 170 4.30 1.58 10.59
N ILE A 171 3.46 2.42 11.21
CA ILE A 171 2.03 2.53 10.88
C ILE A 171 1.80 3.09 9.47
N PHE A 172 2.53 4.14 9.09
CA PHE A 172 2.30 4.87 7.84
C PHE A 172 2.99 4.26 6.63
N LEU A 173 4.00 3.43 6.81
CA LEU A 173 4.77 2.80 5.74
C LEU A 173 3.91 2.03 4.72
N PRO A 174 3.02 1.08 5.10
CA PRO A 174 2.18 0.37 4.12
C PRO A 174 1.19 1.29 3.41
N ILE A 175 0.73 2.35 4.08
CA ILE A 175 -0.14 3.38 3.48
C ILE A 175 0.65 4.17 2.43
N LEU A 176 1.87 4.56 2.75
CA LEU A 176 2.77 5.29 1.85
C LEU A 176 3.13 4.45 0.63
N LEU A 177 3.48 3.16 0.82
CA LEU A 177 3.73 2.21 -0.26
C LEU A 177 2.51 2.08 -1.19
N SER A 178 1.32 1.93 -0.62
CA SER A 178 0.08 1.84 -1.40
C SER A 178 -0.18 3.10 -2.23
N ARG A 179 0.12 4.29 -1.68
CA ARG A 179 0.01 5.56 -2.42
C ARG A 179 1.00 5.65 -3.57
N VAL A 180 2.26 5.27 -3.34
CA VAL A 180 3.30 5.26 -4.38
C VAL A 180 2.90 4.35 -5.54
N VAL A 181 2.43 3.13 -5.25
CA VAL A 181 1.96 2.21 -6.30
C VAL A 181 0.80 2.82 -7.10
N LYS A 182 -0.16 3.47 -6.44
CA LYS A 182 -1.28 4.13 -7.13
C LYS A 182 -0.82 5.28 -8.02
N ILE A 183 0.19 6.06 -7.61
CA ILE A 183 0.77 7.13 -8.42
C ILE A 183 1.45 6.55 -9.67
N ILE A 184 2.28 5.51 -9.50
CA ILE A 184 2.95 4.84 -10.62
C ILE A 184 1.92 4.22 -11.57
N GLN A 185 0.90 3.55 -11.04
CA GLN A 185 -0.16 2.96 -11.83
C GLN A 185 -0.91 4.03 -12.63
N ARG A 186 -1.29 5.15 -12.01
CA ARG A 186 -1.94 6.25 -12.70
C ARG A 186 -1.08 6.78 -13.86
N PHE A 187 0.23 6.87 -13.66
CA PHE A 187 1.15 7.30 -14.71
C PHE A 187 1.17 6.33 -15.90
N ILE A 188 1.28 5.03 -15.64
CA ILE A 188 1.23 3.97 -16.66
C ILE A 188 -0.11 3.97 -17.38
N ASP A 189 -1.21 4.05 -16.64
CA ASP A 189 -2.57 4.10 -17.18
C ASP A 189 -2.77 5.30 -18.11
N VAL A 190 -2.25 6.47 -17.76
CA VAL A 190 -2.30 7.66 -18.63
C VAL A 190 -1.51 7.45 -19.92
N ILE A 191 -0.32 6.87 -19.85
CA ILE A 191 0.50 6.55 -21.05
C ILE A 191 -0.24 5.53 -21.92
N PHE A 192 -0.82 4.50 -21.31
CA PHE A 192 -1.57 3.46 -21.99
C PHE A 192 -2.83 4.02 -22.67
N LEU A 193 -3.61 4.85 -21.96
CA LEU A 193 -4.79 5.52 -22.51
C LEU A 193 -4.41 6.44 -23.67
N ARG A 194 -3.35 7.25 -23.56
CA ARG A 194 -2.89 8.10 -24.66
C ARG A 194 -2.52 7.29 -25.90
N SER A 195 -1.88 6.13 -25.71
CA SER A 195 -1.51 5.22 -26.80
C SER A 195 -2.74 4.55 -27.43
N THR A 196 -3.73 4.18 -26.62
CA THR A 196 -4.94 3.45 -27.05
C THR A 196 -6.09 4.35 -27.51
N VAL A 197 -6.07 5.67 -27.26
CA VAL A 197 -7.10 6.61 -27.75
C VAL A 197 -7.26 6.58 -29.27
N ARG A 198 -6.18 6.32 -30.02
CA ARG A 198 -6.28 6.06 -31.48
C ARG A 198 -7.17 4.85 -31.79
N TRP A 199 -7.06 3.81 -30.98
CA TRP A 199 -7.83 2.57 -31.12
C TRP A 199 -9.28 2.73 -30.65
N ARG A 200 -9.49 3.49 -29.57
CA ARG A 200 -10.81 3.76 -28.98
C ARG A 200 -11.75 4.51 -29.92
N ARG A 201 -11.23 5.46 -30.74
CA ARG A 201 -12.04 6.13 -31.77
C ARG A 201 -12.60 5.15 -32.79
N THR A 202 -11.81 4.15 -33.17
CA THR A 202 -12.22 3.12 -34.14
C THR A 202 -13.23 2.15 -33.54
N TYR A 203 -13.07 1.75 -32.28
CA TYR A 203 -13.99 0.85 -31.60
C TYR A 203 -15.33 1.51 -31.23
N ARG A 204 -15.31 2.77 -30.76
CA ARG A 204 -16.53 3.54 -30.44
C ARG A 204 -17.48 3.69 -31.63
N ASN A 205 -16.92 3.75 -32.84
CA ASN A 205 -17.73 3.83 -34.06
C ASN A 205 -18.34 2.47 -34.46
N LYS A 206 -17.80 1.35 -33.99
CA LYS A 206 -18.30 0.00 -34.31
C LYS A 206 -19.27 -0.55 -33.27
N HIS A 207 -19.09 -0.19 -32.01
CA HIS A 207 -19.98 -0.57 -30.92
C HIS A 207 -20.34 0.69 -30.13
N PRO A 208 -21.43 1.38 -30.49
CA PRO A 208 -21.97 2.46 -29.69
C PRO A 208 -22.57 1.83 -28.43
N PHE A 209 -21.72 1.47 -27.49
CA PHE A 209 -22.18 1.19 -26.14
C PHE A 209 -22.88 2.46 -25.65
N GLN A 210 -24.14 2.31 -25.25
CA GLN A 210 -24.90 3.29 -24.49
C GLN A 210 -24.17 3.47 -23.15
N MET A 211 -23.06 4.21 -23.16
CA MET A 211 -22.53 4.75 -21.92
C MET A 211 -23.60 5.69 -21.42
N PHE A 212 -24.09 5.41 -20.21
CA PHE A 212 -24.99 6.24 -19.43
C PHE A 212 -24.64 7.70 -19.68
N ASN A 213 -25.49 8.41 -20.41
CA ASN A 213 -25.29 9.82 -20.69
C ASN A 213 -25.78 10.54 -19.43
N PRO A 214 -24.89 11.06 -18.55
CA PRO A 214 -25.31 11.66 -17.29
C PRO A 214 -26.13 12.95 -17.48
N THR A 215 -26.32 13.39 -18.73
CA THR A 215 -27.12 14.56 -19.11
C THR A 215 -28.52 14.22 -19.58
N GLU A 216 -28.92 12.93 -19.67
CA GLU A 216 -30.35 12.64 -19.74
C GLU A 216 -30.92 12.80 -18.32
N PRO A 217 -31.68 13.88 -18.05
CA PRO A 217 -32.38 13.97 -16.77
C PRO A 217 -33.26 12.74 -16.70
N THR A 218 -33.02 11.91 -15.68
CA THR A 218 -33.91 10.82 -15.30
C THR A 218 -35.32 11.39 -15.39
N GLN A 219 -36.10 10.95 -16.38
CA GLN A 219 -37.49 11.32 -16.43
C GLN A 219 -38.08 10.74 -15.16
N VAL A 220 -38.20 11.60 -14.15
CA VAL A 220 -38.97 11.33 -12.95
C VAL A 220 -40.36 11.13 -13.51
N ASN A 221 -40.73 9.86 -13.67
CA ASN A 221 -42.10 9.48 -13.89
C ASN A 221 -42.84 9.97 -12.66
N THR A 222 -43.32 11.22 -12.71
CA THR A 222 -44.36 11.75 -11.85
C THR A 222 -45.55 10.84 -12.09
N VAL A 223 -45.64 9.79 -11.28
CA VAL A 223 -46.85 9.03 -11.07
C VAL A 223 -47.83 10.03 -10.46
N THR A 224 -48.58 10.71 -11.32
CA THR A 224 -49.78 11.42 -10.94
C THR A 224 -50.73 10.37 -10.38
N SER A 225 -50.75 10.24 -9.07
CA SER A 225 -51.80 9.54 -8.34
C SER A 225 -53.07 10.37 -8.45
N ASP A 226 -53.75 10.26 -9.59
CA ASP A 226 -55.16 10.60 -9.69
C ASP A 226 -55.93 9.51 -8.93
N SER A 227 -56.05 9.66 -7.61
CA SER A 227 -57.06 8.96 -6.84
C SER A 227 -58.36 9.74 -6.93
N GLN A 228 -59.21 9.32 -7.87
CA GLN A 228 -60.64 9.57 -7.85
C GLN A 228 -61.27 8.77 -6.70
N ALA A 229 -61.92 9.44 -5.75
CA ALA A 229 -63.20 9.12 -5.11
C ALA A 229 -63.42 10.04 -3.90
#